data_AF-A0A3D9DWL8-F1
#
_entry.id   AF-A0A3D9DWL8-F1
#
_cell.length_a   1.000
_cell.length_b   1.000
_cell.length_c   1.000
_cell.angle_alpha   90.00
_cell.angle_beta   90.00
_cell.angle_gamma   90.00
#
_symmetry.space_group_name_H-M   'P 1'
#
loop_
_entity.id
_entity.type
_entity.pdbx_description
1 polymer ?
#
loop_
_entity_poly.entity_id
_entity_poly.type
_entity_poly.pdbx_seq_one_letter_code
_entity_poly.pdbx_strand_id
1 'polypeptide(L)'
;MTHHISCTRCGHDQQTPMDTCNEWDEISCSECGEFLDTVGHWNDLHSPSFAMQTLNKSRTLTLMMARESRPINDQQIGQRVSA
;
A
#
# COMPACT_ATOMS: atom_id res chain seq x y z
N MET A 1 -12.80 18.71 2.42
CA MET A 1 -13.46 17.56 3.08
C MET A 1 -12.79 17.38 4.43
N THR A 2 -13.47 16.96 5.49
CA THR A 2 -12.84 16.68 6.79
C THR A 2 -12.81 15.17 7.02
N HIS A 3 -11.62 14.58 7.00
CA HIS A 3 -11.44 13.15 7.31
C HIS A 3 -11.16 12.99 8.81
N HIS A 4 -11.70 11.92 9.38
CA HIS A 4 -11.54 11.60 10.80
C HIS A 4 -10.74 10.31 10.92
N ILE A 5 -9.88 10.25 11.93
CA ILE A 5 -9.09 9.06 12.27
C ILE A 5 -9.36 8.67 13.72
N SER A 6 -9.66 7.40 13.93
CA SER A 6 -9.92 6.80 15.24
C SER A 6 -8.66 6.17 15.79
N CYS A 7 -8.27 6.53 17.00
CA CYS A 7 -7.15 5.89 17.68
C CYS A 7 -7.53 4.48 18.13
N THR A 8 -6.81 3.47 17.66
CA THR A 8 -7.02 2.06 18.04
C THR A 8 -6.64 1.76 19.49
N ARG A 9 -5.84 2.62 20.13
CA ARG A 9 -5.36 2.45 21.51
C ARG A 9 -6.32 3.02 22.56
N CYS A 10 -6.72 4.29 22.43
CA CYS A 10 -7.58 4.96 23.41
C CYS A 10 -9.03 5.19 22.92
N GLY A 11 -9.32 4.94 21.64
CA GLY A 11 -10.65 5.16 21.06
C GLY A 11 -10.97 6.63 20.76
N HIS A 12 -10.00 7.54 20.89
CA HIS A 12 -10.20 8.95 20.58
C HIS A 12 -10.34 9.17 19.06
N ASP A 13 -11.37 9.90 18.66
CA ASP A 13 -11.60 10.31 17.28
C ASP A 13 -11.13 11.75 17.08
N GLN A 14 -10.23 11.96 16.11
CA GLN A 14 -9.71 13.30 15.79
C GLN A 14 -9.82 13.61 14.30
N GLN A 15 -9.83 14.90 13.98
CA GLN A 15 -9.71 15.37 12.60
C GLN A 15 -8.26 15.29 12.13
N THR A 16 -8.05 14.83 10.90
CA THR A 16 -6.71 14.75 10.32
C THR A 16 -6.38 16.07 9.61
N PRO A 17 -5.19 16.67 9.83
CA PRO A 17 -4.76 17.86 9.10
C PRO A 17 -4.48 17.50 7.64
N MET A 18 -5.10 18.21 6.68
CA MET A 18 -4.98 17.87 5.25
C MET A 18 -4.20 18.89 4.40
N ASP A 19 -4.07 20.14 4.82
CA ASP A 19 -3.76 21.20 3.84
C ASP A 19 -2.32 21.72 3.86
N THR A 20 -1.44 21.30 4.80
CA THR A 20 -0.08 21.88 4.91
C THR A 20 1.04 20.93 5.36
N CYS A 21 0.81 19.62 5.41
CA CYS A 21 1.79 18.66 5.94
C CYS A 21 2.58 17.94 4.84
N ASN A 22 3.84 17.61 5.14
CA ASN A 22 4.69 16.75 4.31
C ASN A 22 4.12 15.32 4.33
N GLU A 23 4.29 14.57 3.24
CA GLU A 23 3.84 13.17 3.13
C GLU A 23 4.39 12.27 4.23
N TRP A 24 5.57 12.61 4.78
CA TRP A 24 6.24 11.86 5.84
C TRP A 24 5.92 12.33 7.25
N ASP A 25 5.08 13.36 7.40
CA ASP A 25 4.67 13.81 8.72
C ASP A 25 3.80 12.75 9.40
N GLU A 26 4.05 12.54 10.69
CA GLU A 26 3.31 11.60 11.51
C GLU A 26 1.95 12.16 11.89
N ILE A 27 0.92 11.33 11.76
CA ILE A 27 -0.39 11.53 12.36
C ILE A 27 -0.38 10.79 13.69
N SER A 28 -0.32 11.53 14.79
CA SER A 28 -0.34 10.96 16.14
C SER A 28 -1.64 11.31 16.85
N CYS A 29 -2.07 10.43 17.76
CA CYS A 29 -3.23 10.66 18.58
C CYS A 29 -3.01 11.87 19.50
N SER A 30 -3.91 12.84 19.45
CA SER A 30 -3.86 14.06 20.26
C SER A 30 -4.02 13.80 21.76
N GLU A 31 -4.66 12.68 22.14
CA GLU A 31 -4.84 12.32 23.55
C GLU A 31 -3.72 11.45 24.10
N CYS A 32 -3.40 10.32 23.44
CA CYS A 32 -2.46 9.34 24.00
C CYS A 32 -1.07 9.38 23.34
N GLY A 33 -0.88 10.19 22.30
CA GLY A 33 0.39 10.30 21.57
C GLY A 33 0.73 9.09 20.70
N GLU A 34 -0.17 8.11 20.57
CA GLU A 34 0.06 6.93 19.75
C GLU A 34 0.22 7.31 18.28
N PHE A 35 1.22 6.76 17.61
CA PHE A 35 1.36 6.87 16.17
C PHE A 35 0.18 6.17 15.48
N LEU A 36 -0.51 6.88 14.59
CA LEU A 36 -1.66 6.34 13.87
C LEU A 36 -1.32 6.01 12.41
N ASP A 37 -0.72 6.96 11.69
CA ASP A 37 -0.34 6.80 10.28
C ASP A 37 0.62 7.93 9.83
N THR A 38 1.05 7.92 8.58
CA THR A 38 1.68 9.09 7.93
C THR A 38 0.66 9.85 7.07
N VAL A 39 0.88 11.16 6.89
CA VAL A 39 -0.01 12.01 6.07
C VAL A 39 -0.11 11.49 4.63
N GLY A 40 1.00 11.07 4.03
CA GLY A 40 1.02 10.54 2.66
C GLY A 40 0.20 9.26 2.52
N HIS A 41 0.42 8.29 3.41
CA HIS A 41 -0.33 7.03 3.38
C HIS A 41 -1.82 7.25 3.67
N TRP A 42 -2.14 8.14 4.60
CA TRP A 42 -3.52 8.52 4.89
C TRP A 42 -4.21 9.17 3.69
N ASN A 43 -3.54 10.08 2.98
CA ASN A 43 -4.06 10.69 1.77
C ASN A 43 -4.25 9.67 0.65
N ASP A 44 -3.30 8.75 0.49
CA ASP A 44 -3.40 7.66 -0.48
C ASP A 44 -4.63 6.78 -0.20
N LEU A 45 -4.85 6.38 1.06
CA LEU A 45 -6.02 5.57 1.47
C LEU A 45 -7.35 6.24 1.09
N HIS A 46 -7.42 7.56 1.19
CA HIS A 46 -8.62 8.35 0.90
C HIS A 46 -8.72 8.78 -0.57
N SER A 47 -7.72 8.46 -1.39
CA SER A 47 -7.78 8.69 -2.84
C SER A 47 -8.89 7.85 -3.45
N PRO A 48 -9.73 8.41 -4.34
CA PRO A 48 -10.79 7.66 -5.04
C PRO A 48 -10.29 6.43 -5.80
N SER A 49 -9.00 6.39 -6.12
CA SER A 49 -8.37 5.32 -6.89
C SER A 49 -7.62 4.29 -6.05
N PHE A 50 -7.55 4.45 -4.73
CA PHE A 50 -6.72 3.63 -3.84
C PHE A 50 -6.97 2.13 -4.00
N ALA A 51 -8.23 1.70 -3.92
CA ALA A 51 -8.59 0.29 -4.02
C ALA A 51 -8.15 -0.33 -5.36
N MET A 52 -8.37 0.39 -6.47
CA MET A 52 -7.95 -0.06 -7.79
C MET A 52 -6.42 -0.12 -7.92
N GLN A 53 -5.71 0.89 -7.41
CA GLN A 53 -4.25 0.89 -7.41
C GLN A 53 -3.69 -0.29 -6.62
N THR A 54 -4.25 -0.56 -5.44
CA THR A 54 -3.84 -1.67 -4.57
C THR A 54 -4.08 -3.03 -5.23
N LEU A 55 -5.24 -3.23 -5.89
CA LEU A 55 -5.53 -4.46 -6.65
C LEU A 55 -4.59 -4.63 -7.85
N ASN A 56 -4.25 -3.56 -8.56
CA ASN A 56 -3.31 -3.61 -9.68
C ASN A 56 -1.89 -3.95 -9.21
N LYS A 57 -1.45 -3.40 -8.06
CA LYS A 57 -0.16 -3.73 -7.44
C LYS A 57 -0.11 -5.20 -7.02
N SER A 58 -1.15 -5.71 -6.35
CA SER A 58 -1.18 -7.11 -5.91
C SER A 58 -1.16 -8.07 -7.10
N ARG A 59 -1.96 -7.82 -8.15
CA ARG A 59 -1.95 -8.59 -9.39
C ARG A 59 -0.56 -8.64 -10.03
N THR A 60 0.12 -7.49 -10.10
CA THR A 60 1.45 -7.40 -10.68
C THR A 60 2.45 -8.25 -9.91
N LEU A 61 2.43 -8.17 -8.58
CA LEU A 61 3.29 -8.98 -7.72
C LEU A 61 3.03 -10.48 -7.88
N THR A 62 1.76 -10.91 -7.91
CA THR A 62 1.41 -12.31 -8.16
C THR A 62 1.96 -12.82 -9.49
N LEU A 63 1.87 -12.02 -10.56
CA LEU A 63 2.42 -12.39 -11.86
C LEU A 63 3.95 -12.46 -11.86
N MET A 64 4.63 -11.60 -11.10
CA MET A 64 6.09 -11.64 -10.96
C MET A 64 6.52 -12.92 -10.22
N MET A 65 5.90 -13.24 -9.09
CA MET A 65 6.19 -14.46 -8.32
C MET A 65 5.96 -15.73 -9.15
N ALA A 66 4.86 -15.78 -9.93
CA ALA A 66 4.57 -16.93 -10.80
C ALA A 66 5.57 -17.11 -11.96
N ARG A 67 6.28 -16.04 -12.36
CA ARG A 67 7.35 -16.10 -13.37
C ARG A 67 8.66 -16.55 -12.75
N GLU A 68 8.96 -16.07 -11.54
CA GLU A 68 10.16 -16.42 -10.78
C GLU A 68 10.14 -17.87 -10.30
N SER A 69 8.96 -18.43 -10.00
CA SER A 69 8.80 -19.83 -9.60
C SER A 69 9.00 -20.86 -10.72
N ARG A 70 9.34 -20.44 -11.95
CA ARG A 70 9.67 -21.38 -13.04
C ARG A 70 11.11 -21.86 -12.87
N PRO A 71 11.38 -23.17 -12.80
CA PRO A 71 12.75 -23.66 -12.68
C PRO A 71 13.55 -23.24 -13.92
N ILE A 72 14.77 -22.71 -13.67
CA ILE A 72 15.74 -22.26 -14.69
C ILE A 72 15.99 -23.33 -15.78
N ASN A 73 15.75 -24.61 -15.46
CA ASN A 73 16.12 -25.74 -16.31
C ASN A 73 15.14 -26.03 -17.47
N ASP A 74 13.92 -25.48 -17.46
CA ASP A 74 12.94 -25.75 -18.54
C ASP A 74 13.15 -24.89 -19.79
N GLN A 75 14.09 -23.92 -19.78
CA GLN A 75 14.37 -23.08 -20.94
C GLN A 75 15.22 -23.76 -22.03
N GLN A 76 15.83 -24.93 -21.78
CA GLN A 76 16.73 -25.58 -22.74
C GLN A 76 16.10 -26.72 -23.57
N ILE A 77 14.89 -27.19 -23.27
CA ILE A 77 14.32 -28.39 -23.91
C ILE A 77 13.56 -28.08 -25.22
N GLY A 78 13.32 -26.81 -25.54
CA GLY A 78 12.49 -26.42 -26.70
C GLY A 78 13.21 -26.13 -28.03
N GLN A 79 14.55 -26.07 -28.09
CA GLN A 79 15.28 -25.57 -29.27
C GLN A 79 16.05 -26.63 -30.09
N ARG A 80 15.86 -27.94 -29.84
CA ARG A 80 16.54 -28.99 -30.62
C ARG A 80 15.61 -30.06 -31.17
N VAL A 81 14.60 -29.68 -31.95
CA VAL A 81 14.03 -30.61 -32.96
C VAL A 81 13.54 -29.81 -34.17
N SER A 82 14.44 -29.53 -35.10
CA SER A 82 14.12 -29.38 -36.53
C SER A 82 15.08 -30.28 -37.28
N ALA A 83 14.52 -31.37 -37.85
CA ALA A 83 15.21 -32.30 -38.73
C ALA A 83 15.45 -31.68 -40.11
#